data_AF-A0A5R2MU51-F1
#
_entry.id   AF-A0A5R2MU51-F1
#
_cell.length_a   1.000
_cell.length_b   1.000
_cell.length_c   1.000
_cell.angle_alpha   90.00
_cell.angle_beta   90.00
_cell.angle_gamma   90.00
#
_symmetry.space_group_name_H-M   'P 1'
#
loop_
_entity.id
_entity.type
_entity.pdbx_description
1 polymer ?
#
loop_
_entity_poly.entity_id
_entity_poly.type
_entity_poly.pdbx_seq_one_letter_code
_entity_poly.pdbx_strand_id
1 'polypeptide(L)'
;AIALGTWTGPARIARAEVLSIRERDYVAGARVIGMHPMEIAFREVLPNALPPVLAMSSVIVAAAILTEAALSFLGLGDPNRVTWGGMIAEGRTVLRTAPFLS
;
A
#
# COMPACT_ATOMS: atom_id res chain seq x y z
N ALA A 1 1.95 -14.16 2.03
CA ALA A 1 0.91 -14.09 3.07
C ALA A 1 0.51 -12.66 3.44
N ILE A 2 1.46 -11.72 3.63
CA ILE A 2 1.17 -10.32 4.04
C ILE A 2 0.23 -9.58 3.06
N ALA A 3 0.40 -9.78 1.75
CA ALA A 3 -0.46 -9.17 0.72
C ALA A 3 -1.96 -9.57 0.80
N LEU A 4 -2.27 -10.75 1.37
CA LEU A 4 -3.66 -11.22 1.53
C LEU A 4 -4.36 -10.62 2.76
N GLY A 5 -3.61 -10.03 3.70
CA GLY A 5 -4.19 -9.38 4.89
C GLY A 5 -4.42 -7.88 4.73
N THR A 6 -3.70 -7.23 3.81
CA THR A 6 -3.68 -5.76 3.68
C THR A 6 -4.63 -5.19 2.64
N TRP A 7 -5.36 -6.00 1.88
CA TRP A 7 -6.26 -5.52 0.81
C TRP A 7 -7.57 -4.89 1.31
N THR A 8 -8.00 -5.18 2.54
CA THR A 8 -9.29 -4.72 3.09
C THR A 8 -9.32 -3.21 3.37
N GLY A 9 -8.23 -2.65 3.87
CA GLY A 9 -8.05 -1.21 4.10
C GLY A 9 -8.21 -0.37 2.82
N PRO A 10 -7.37 -0.57 1.78
CA PRO A 10 -7.47 0.13 0.51
C PRO A 10 -8.79 -0.16 -0.22
N ALA A 11 -9.35 -1.37 -0.14
CA ALA A 11 -10.65 -1.67 -0.74
C ALA A 11 -11.80 -0.89 -0.08
N ARG A 12 -11.78 -0.74 1.25
CA ARG A 12 -12.78 0.07 1.98
C ARG A 12 -12.67 1.54 1.62
N ILE A 13 -11.46 2.08 1.50
CA ILE A 13 -11.24 3.48 1.13
C ILE A 13 -11.61 3.72 -0.33
N ALA A 14 -11.24 2.82 -1.25
CA ALA A 14 -11.67 2.88 -2.64
C ALA A 14 -13.21 2.86 -2.76
N ARG A 15 -13.90 2.04 -1.96
CA ARG A 15 -15.37 2.05 -1.91
C ARG A 15 -15.93 3.36 -1.36
N ALA A 16 -15.30 3.96 -0.33
CA ALA A 16 -15.70 5.25 0.22
C ALA A 16 -15.52 6.38 -0.80
N GLU A 17 -14.40 6.39 -1.53
CA GLU A 17 -14.16 7.31 -2.65
C GLU A 17 -15.17 7.12 -3.78
N VAL A 18 -15.46 5.88 -4.16
CA VAL A 18 -16.49 5.60 -5.18
C VAL A 18 -17.87 6.09 -4.74
N LEU A 19 -18.25 5.92 -3.47
CA LEU A 19 -19.50 6.45 -2.92
C LEU A 19 -19.52 7.98 -2.92
N SER A 20 -18.42 8.62 -2.50
CA SER A 20 -18.29 10.09 -2.51
C SER A 20 -18.37 10.64 -3.93
N ILE A 21 -17.65 10.05 -4.89
CA ILE A 21 -17.65 10.46 -6.30
C ILE A 21 -19.03 10.23 -6.92
N ARG A 22 -19.74 9.16 -6.57
CA ARG A 22 -21.08 8.87 -7.09
C ARG A 22 -22.11 9.93 -6.70
N GLU A 23 -21.93 10.59 -5.56
CA GLU A 23 -22.79 11.69 -5.07
C GLU A 23 -22.43 13.05 -5.65
N ARG A 24 -21.34 13.19 -6.43
CA ARG A 24 -20.95 14.47 -7.00
C ARG A 24 -21.78 14.83 -8.25
N ASP A 25 -22.06 16.12 -8.37
CA ASP A 25 -22.95 16.69 -9.40
C ASP A 25 -22.50 16.38 -10.84
N TYR A 26 -21.20 16.19 -11.09
CA TYR A 26 -20.71 15.84 -12.43
C TYR A 26 -21.10 14.41 -12.85
N VAL A 27 -21.21 13.45 -11.92
CA VAL A 27 -21.67 12.09 -12.21
C VAL A 27 -23.18 12.07 -12.43
N ALA A 28 -23.92 12.88 -11.67
CA ALA A 28 -25.36 13.06 -11.88
C ALA A 28 -25.63 13.71 -13.25
N GLY A 29 -24.88 14.77 -13.60
CA GLY A 29 -24.95 15.43 -14.89
C GLY A 29 -24.64 14.49 -16.07
N ALA A 30 -23.54 13.72 -16.00
CA ALA A 30 -23.19 12.76 -17.06
C ALA A 30 -24.29 11.70 -17.29
N ARG A 31 -25.00 11.30 -16.22
CA ARG A 31 -26.11 10.36 -16.30
C ARG A 31 -27.36 10.99 -16.94
N VAL A 32 -27.64 12.26 -16.66
CA VAL A 32 -28.74 13.02 -17.29
C VAL A 32 -28.51 13.22 -18.79
N ILE A 33 -27.25 13.36 -19.22
CA ILE A 33 -26.87 13.51 -20.63
C ILE A 33 -26.93 12.17 -21.39
N GLY A 34 -27.23 11.05 -20.71
CA GLY A 34 -27.42 9.73 -21.32
C GLY A 34 -26.12 8.94 -21.52
N MET A 35 -25.04 9.31 -20.83
CA MET A 35 -23.73 8.65 -20.98
C MET A 35 -23.74 7.24 -20.36
N HIS A 36 -23.07 6.30 -21.04
CA HIS A 36 -23.05 4.89 -20.61
C HIS A 36 -22.30 4.71 -19.28
N PRO A 37 -22.79 3.88 -18.32
CA PRO A 37 -22.18 3.75 -16.98
C PRO A 37 -20.69 3.38 -16.99
N MET A 38 -20.25 2.54 -17.92
CA MET A 38 -18.81 2.21 -18.06
C MET A 38 -17.99 3.42 -18.52
N GLU A 39 -18.53 4.28 -19.39
CA GLU A 39 -17.80 5.46 -19.85
C GLU A 39 -17.60 6.46 -18.70
N ILE A 40 -18.65 6.68 -17.90
CA ILE A 40 -18.58 7.48 -16.67
C ILE A 40 -17.54 6.90 -15.71
N ALA A 41 -17.53 5.57 -15.51
CA ALA A 41 -16.60 4.90 -14.61
C ALA A 41 -15.14 5.09 -15.02
N PHE A 42 -14.78 4.88 -16.29
CA PHE A 42 -13.39 4.96 -16.75
C PHE A 42 -12.91 6.39 -17.03
N ARG A 43 -13.80 7.29 -17.46
CA ARG A 43 -13.44 8.65 -17.87
C ARG A 43 -13.51 9.65 -16.74
N GLU A 44 -14.49 9.52 -15.85
CA GLU A 44 -14.73 10.48 -14.77
C GLU A 44 -14.35 9.90 -13.40
N VAL A 45 -14.76 8.68 -13.08
CA VAL A 45 -14.56 8.13 -11.72
C VAL A 45 -13.13 7.64 -11.51
N LEU A 46 -12.61 6.83 -12.43
CA LEU A 46 -11.30 6.19 -12.29
C LEU A 46 -10.15 7.20 -12.15
N PRO A 47 -9.95 8.18 -13.06
CA PRO A 47 -8.86 9.15 -12.91
C PRO A 47 -8.99 10.03 -11.67
N ASN A 48 -10.21 10.33 -11.20
CA ASN A 48 -10.41 11.09 -9.96
C ASN A 48 -10.18 10.26 -8.69
N ALA A 49 -10.35 8.93 -8.76
CA ALA A 49 -10.06 8.02 -7.66
C ALA A 49 -8.58 7.59 -7.59
N LEU A 50 -7.79 7.78 -8.65
CA LEU A 50 -6.37 7.40 -8.69
C LEU A 50 -5.50 8.12 -7.64
N PRO A 51 -5.58 9.44 -7.44
CA PRO A 51 -4.72 10.14 -6.48
C PRO A 51 -4.79 9.61 -5.04
N PRO A 52 -5.98 9.43 -4.42
CA PRO A 52 -6.05 8.86 -3.07
C PRO A 52 -5.60 7.40 -3.01
N VAL A 53 -5.88 6.59 -4.04
CA VAL A 53 -5.41 5.20 -4.12
C VAL A 53 -3.88 5.14 -4.20
N LEU A 54 -3.25 5.99 -5.00
CA LEU A 54 -1.80 6.08 -5.11
C LEU A 54 -1.15 6.55 -3.81
N ALA A 55 -1.70 7.58 -3.17
CA ALA A 55 -1.22 8.02 -1.86
C ALA A 55 -1.26 6.88 -0.84
N MET A 56 -2.34 6.12 -0.81
CA MET A 56 -2.50 5.02 0.13
C MET A 56 -1.65 3.80 -0.21
N SER A 57 -1.36 3.56 -1.49
CA SER A 57 -0.44 2.52 -1.93
C SER A 57 0.96 2.71 -1.32
N SER A 58 1.42 3.95 -1.18
CA SER A 58 2.72 4.26 -0.57
C SER A 58 2.79 3.82 0.90
N VAL A 59 1.70 4.03 1.65
CA VAL A 59 1.60 3.61 3.06
C VAL A 59 1.61 2.10 3.19
N ILE A 60 0.91 1.40 2.29
CA ILE A 60 0.89 -0.08 2.28
C ILE A 60 2.27 -0.63 1.97
N VAL A 61 2.98 -0.05 1.00
CA VAL A 61 4.35 -0.44 0.66
C VAL A 61 5.28 -0.22 1.85
N ALA A 62 5.21 0.94 2.51
CA ALA A 62 6.01 1.24 3.69
C ALA A 62 5.77 0.22 4.82
N ALA A 63 4.50 -0.09 5.11
CA ALA A 63 4.15 -1.08 6.13
C ALA A 63 4.63 -2.50 5.75
N ALA A 64 4.54 -2.87 4.48
CA ALA A 64 5.03 -4.17 3.98
C ALA A 64 6.55 -4.29 4.16
N ILE A 65 7.32 -3.27 3.80
CA ILE A 65 8.78 -3.24 3.99
C ILE A 65 9.12 -3.37 5.47
N LEU A 66 8.46 -2.63 6.35
CA LEU A 66 8.71 -2.70 7.78
C LEU A 66 8.43 -4.10 8.35
N THR A 67 7.34 -4.73 7.88
CA THR A 67 6.98 -6.09 8.30
C THR A 67 8.00 -7.12 7.82
N GLU A 68 8.45 -7.02 6.56
CA GLU A 68 9.49 -7.89 6.01
C GLU A 68 10.84 -7.71 6.74
N ALA A 69 11.21 -6.47 7.06
CA ALA A 69 12.41 -6.18 7.83
C ALA A 69 12.32 -6.76 9.24
N ALA A 70 11.17 -6.63 9.92
CA ALA A 70 10.96 -7.24 11.24
C ALA A 70 11.03 -8.77 11.21
N LEU A 71 10.44 -9.41 10.19
CA LEU A 71 10.50 -10.87 10.02
C LEU A 71 11.92 -11.35 9.72
N SER A 72 12.64 -10.65 8.84
CA SER A 72 14.04 -10.95 8.53
C SER A 72 14.95 -10.75 9.75
N PHE A 73 14.70 -9.70 10.52
CA PHE A 73 15.40 -9.43 11.76
C PHE A 73 15.20 -10.55 12.82
N LEU A 74 14.01 -11.16 12.84
CA LEU A 74 13.70 -12.33 13.68
C LEU A 74 14.23 -13.66 13.11
N GLY A 75 14.89 -13.66 11.95
CA GLY A 75 15.42 -14.86 11.30
C GLY A 75 14.38 -15.70 10.55
N LEU A 76 13.18 -15.16 10.32
CA LEU A 76 12.08 -15.80 9.58
C LEU A 76 12.02 -15.35 8.11
N GLY A 77 13.05 -14.64 7.63
CA GLY A 77 13.23 -14.29 6.21
C GLY A 77 13.93 -15.41 5.43
N ASP A 78 13.91 -15.32 4.10
CA ASP A 78 14.66 -16.23 3.23
C ASP A 78 16.18 -16.08 3.48
N PRO A 79 16.89 -17.11 3.98
CA PRO A 79 18.31 -17.01 4.32
C PRO A 79 19.21 -16.72 3.10
N ASN A 80 18.73 -16.99 1.89
CA ASN A 80 19.49 -16.81 0.66
C ASN A 80 19.36 -15.39 0.05
N ARG A 81 18.59 -14.50 0.67
CA ARG A 81 18.41 -13.12 0.19
C ARG A 81 18.85 -12.11 1.25
N VAL A 82 19.75 -11.21 0.84
CA VAL A 82 20.16 -10.09 1.68
C VAL A 82 18.97 -9.13 1.81
N THR A 83 18.44 -9.00 3.01
CA THR A 83 17.38 -8.04 3.35
C THR A 83 17.92 -7.01 4.35
N TRP A 84 17.32 -5.81 4.36
CA TRP A 84 17.75 -4.73 5.25
C TRP A 84 17.59 -5.11 6.74
N GLY A 85 16.60 -5.93 7.08
CA GLY A 85 16.41 -6.47 8.43
C GLY A 85 17.47 -7.49 8.84
N GLY A 86 17.94 -8.33 7.90
CA GLY A 86 19.04 -9.27 8.13
C GLY A 86 20.37 -8.56 8.40
N MET A 87 20.68 -7.51 7.63
CA MET A 87 21.91 -6.71 7.84
C MET A 87 21.94 -6.05 9.24
N ILE A 88 20.79 -5.54 9.73
CA ILE A 88 20.69 -4.98 11.09
C ILE A 88 20.89 -6.07 12.15
N ALA A 89 20.38 -7.29 11.93
CA ALA A 89 20.57 -8.41 12.83
C ALA A 89 22.04 -8.84 12.91
N GLU A 90 22.74 -8.92 11.78
CA GLU A 90 24.19 -9.21 11.73
C GLU A 90 25.02 -8.14 12.44
N GLY A 91 24.68 -6.85 12.25
CA GLY A 91 25.35 -5.73 12.94
C GLY A 91 25.27 -5.82 14.48
N ARG A 92 24.21 -6.44 15.04
CA ARG A 92 24.10 -6.67 16.49
C ARG A 92 25.16 -7.64 17.01
N THR A 93 25.49 -8.67 16.25
CA THR A 93 26.56 -9.61 16.60
C THR A 93 27.90 -8.89 16.66
N VAL A 94 28.17 -7.97 15.72
CA VAL A 94 29.40 -7.14 15.71
C VAL A 94 29.46 -6.21 16.91
N LEU A 95 28.34 -5.57 17.30
CA LEU A 95 28.28 -4.74 18.51
C LEU A 95 28.53 -5.54 19.81
N ARG A 96 28.20 -6.85 19.82
CA ARG A 96 28.45 -7.74 20.97
C ARG A 96 29.91 -8.21 21.06
N THR A 97 30.63 -8.34 19.94
CA THR A 97 32.04 -8.78 19.92
C THR A 97 33.05 -7.65 19.81
N ALA A 98 32.67 -6.48 19.30
CA ALA A 98 33.54 -5.32 19.13
C ALA A 98 32.81 -4.01 19.51
N PRO A 99 32.56 -3.76 20.81
CA PRO A 99 31.83 -2.57 21.27
C PRO A 99 32.55 -1.24 20.99
N PHE A 100 33.83 -1.27 20.58
CA PHE A 100 34.66 -0.10 20.27
C PHE A 100 34.51 0.43 18.83
N LEU A 101 33.69 -0.22 17.99
CA LEU A 101 33.35 0.24 16.63
C LEU A 101 32.02 1.03 16.57
N SER A 102 31.46 1.39 17.73
CA SER A 102 30.29 2.27 17.85
C SER A 102 30.65 3.74 17.70
#